data_AF-A0A7C3NHT3-F1
#
_entry.id   AF-A0A7C3NHT3-F1
#
_cell.length_a   1.000
_cell.length_b   1.000
_cell.length_c   1.000
_cell.angle_alpha   90.00
_cell.angle_beta   90.00
_cell.angle_gamma   90.00
#
_symmetry.space_group_name_H-M   'P 1'
#
loop_
_entity.id
_entity.type
_entity.pdbx_description
1 polymer ?
#
loop_
_entity_poly.entity_id
_entity_poly.type
_entity_poly.pdbx_seq_one_letter_code
_entity_poly.pdbx_strand_id
1 'polypeptide(L)'
;MAQVLELVVEIEPLAEGGYLALCPDIPGCHAEGKTVGEALDHLRDVVQVIYELCQKQGLVFVPAHPEATLNDIVWKVNIPLIARDIGITVQELLEK
;
A
#
# COMPACT_ATOMS: atom_id res chain seq x y z
N MET A 1 13.43 -0.51 21.08
CA MET A 1 12.53 -1.52 20.52
C MET A 1 11.89 -0.84 19.33
N ALA A 2 12.27 -1.21 18.10
CA ALA A 2 11.64 -0.63 16.89
C ALA A 2 10.20 -1.15 16.83
N GLN A 3 9.23 -0.25 16.71
CA GLN A 3 7.83 -0.57 16.84
C GLN A 3 7.29 -0.70 15.43
N VAL A 4 7.51 -1.88 14.84
CA VAL A 4 7.11 -2.16 13.46
C VAL A 4 5.58 -2.13 13.37
N LEU A 5 5.04 -1.28 12.49
CA LEU A 5 3.62 -1.12 12.25
C LEU A 5 3.21 -1.92 11.01
N GLU A 6 2.28 -2.85 11.18
CA GLU A 6 1.78 -3.65 10.07
C GLU A 6 0.55 -2.98 9.46
N LEU A 7 0.67 -2.54 8.20
CA LEU A 7 -0.45 -1.94 7.46
C LEU A 7 -0.95 -2.89 6.39
N VAL A 8 -2.27 -3.01 6.27
CA VAL A 8 -2.89 -3.91 5.31
C VAL A 8 -3.24 -3.14 4.03
N VAL A 9 -2.80 -3.67 2.89
CA VAL A 9 -3.18 -3.21 1.57
C VAL A 9 -4.21 -4.17 1.01
N GLU A 10 -5.41 -3.68 0.75
CA GLU A 10 -6.49 -4.44 0.14
C GLU A 10 -6.43 -4.26 -1.37
N ILE A 11 -6.46 -5.37 -2.09
CA ILE A 11 -6.54 -5.39 -3.55
C ILE A 11 -7.96 -5.73 -3.96
N GLU A 12 -8.62 -4.81 -4.66
CA GLU A 12 -9.96 -5.01 -5.20
C GLU A 12 -9.91 -5.05 -6.73
N PRO A 13 -10.53 -6.05 -7.38
CA PRO A 13 -10.67 -6.04 -8.84
C PRO A 13 -11.67 -4.95 -9.26
N LEU A 14 -11.37 -4.26 -10.37
CA LEU A 14 -12.28 -3.28 -10.94
C LEU A 14 -13.17 -3.91 -12.02
N ALA A 15 -14.42 -3.44 -12.11
CA ALA A 15 -15.40 -3.95 -13.07
C ALA A 15 -15.00 -3.67 -14.54
N GLU A 16 -14.28 -2.57 -14.80
CA GLU A 16 -13.78 -2.20 -16.13
C GLU A 16 -12.47 -2.92 -16.51
N GLY A 17 -11.96 -3.78 -15.62
CA GLY A 17 -10.66 -4.43 -15.75
C GLY A 17 -9.57 -3.70 -14.96
N GLY A 18 -8.64 -4.46 -14.39
CA GLY A 18 -7.59 -3.96 -13.51
C GLY A 18 -7.85 -4.19 -12.03
N TYR A 19 -7.03 -3.55 -11.20
CA TYR A 19 -6.98 -3.73 -9.75
C TYR A 19 -6.78 -2.37 -9.07
N LEU A 20 -7.49 -2.20 -7.96
CA LEU A 20 -7.34 -1.09 -7.02
C LEU A 20 -6.60 -1.60 -5.80
N ALA A 21 -5.46 -1.01 -5.48
CA ALA A 21 -4.77 -1.19 -4.22
C ALA A 21 -5.17 -0.04 -3.29
N LEU A 22 -5.63 -0.33 -2.08
CA LEU A 22 -5.97 0.69 -1.10
C LEU A 22 -5.54 0.28 0.30
N CYS A 23 -5.16 1.27 1.11
CA CYS A 23 -4.80 1.06 2.51
C CYS A 23 -5.78 1.85 3.40
N PRO A 24 -6.64 1.18 4.19
CA PRO A 24 -7.63 1.86 5.04
C PRO A 24 -6.98 2.65 6.19
N ASP A 25 -5.76 2.30 6.60
CA ASP A 25 -5.03 2.96 7.68
C ASP A 25 -4.42 4.31 7.27
N ILE A 26 -4.14 4.53 5.98
CA ILE A 26 -3.56 5.77 5.48
C ILE A 26 -4.59 6.51 4.63
N PRO A 27 -5.08 7.68 5.09
CA PRO A 27 -6.07 8.43 4.33
C PRO A 27 -5.49 8.89 2.99
N GLY A 28 -6.18 8.55 1.91
CA GLY A 28 -5.76 8.88 0.55
C GLY A 28 -4.75 7.91 -0.05
N CYS A 29 -4.30 6.88 0.67
CA CYS A 29 -3.44 5.83 0.12
C CYS A 29 -4.25 4.83 -0.69
N HIS A 30 -4.35 5.12 -1.99
CA HIS A 30 -4.97 4.25 -2.97
C HIS A 30 -4.29 4.45 -4.32
N ALA A 31 -4.25 3.38 -5.12
CA ALA A 31 -3.67 3.38 -6.44
C ALA A 31 -4.35 2.35 -7.32
N GLU A 32 -4.61 2.70 -8.57
CA GLU A 32 -5.14 1.80 -9.59
C GLU A 32 -4.02 1.31 -10.51
N GLY A 33 -4.18 0.09 -11.02
CA GLY A 33 -3.28 -0.51 -11.99
C GLY A 33 -3.99 -1.55 -12.84
N LYS A 34 -3.47 -1.84 -14.04
CA LYS A 34 -4.03 -2.90 -14.90
C LYS A 34 -3.73 -4.28 -14.34
N THR A 35 -2.68 -4.38 -13.54
CA THR A 35 -2.25 -5.59 -12.82
C THR A 35 -2.06 -5.27 -11.35
N VAL A 36 -2.10 -6.31 -10.50
CA VAL A 36 -1.82 -6.17 -9.06
C VAL A 36 -0.42 -5.58 -8.83
N GLY A 37 0.56 -5.99 -9.64
CA GLY A 37 1.93 -5.47 -9.57
C GLY A 37 2.01 -3.97 -9.87
N GLU A 38 1.36 -3.50 -10.94
CA GLU A 38 1.30 -2.06 -11.26
C GLU A 38 0.57 -1.27 -10.18
N ALA A 39 -0.57 -1.78 -9.67
CA ALA A 39 -1.31 -1.10 -8.62
C ALA A 39 -0.46 -0.93 -7.35
N LEU A 40 0.34 -1.94 -7.01
CA LEU A 40 1.26 -1.90 -5.87
C LEU A 40 2.46 -0.99 -6.11
N ASP A 41 3.01 -0.96 -7.32
CA ASP A 41 4.11 -0.05 -7.69
C ASP A 41 3.66 1.42 -7.58
N HIS A 42 2.49 1.73 -8.15
CA HIS A 42 1.86 3.04 -8.00
C HIS A 42 1.54 3.36 -6.54
N LEU A 43 1.08 2.38 -5.75
CA LEU A 43 0.80 2.57 -4.33
C LEU A 43 2.07 2.98 -3.57
N ARG A 44 3.22 2.36 -3.86
CA ARG A 44 4.51 2.72 -3.23
C ARG A 44 4.88 4.18 -3.50
N ASP A 45 4.66 4.64 -4.73
CA ASP A 45 4.92 6.03 -5.11
C ASP A 45 3.96 6.99 -4.39
N VAL A 46 2.66 6.66 -4.35
CA VAL A 46 1.63 7.42 -3.62
C VAL A 46 1.96 7.53 -2.13
N VAL A 47 2.35 6.43 -1.49
CA VAL A 47 2.77 6.38 -0.09
C VAL A 47 3.92 7.35 0.18
N GLN A 48 4.94 7.36 -0.68
CA GLN A 48 6.07 8.27 -0.54
C GLN A 48 5.63 9.74 -0.67
N VAL A 49 4.78 10.06 -1.65
CA VAL A 49 4.23 11.41 -1.83
C VAL A 49 3.42 11.85 -0.62
N ILE A 50 2.55 10.98 -0.09
CA ILE A 50 1.75 11.29 1.12
C ILE A 50 2.69 11.52 2.31
N TYR A 51 3.72 10.69 2.49
CA TYR A 51 4.69 10.86 3.58
C TYR A 51 5.45 12.19 3.50
N GLU A 52 5.92 12.57 2.30
CA GLU A 52 6.56 13.86 2.07
C GLU A 52 5.60 15.03 2.31
N LEU A 53 4.34 14.90 1.89
CA LEU A 53 3.30 15.90 2.10
C LEU A 53 2.99 16.08 3.59
N CYS A 54 2.85 14.98 4.33
CA CYS A 54 2.63 14.97 5.76
C CYS A 54 3.77 15.68 6.50
N GLN A 55 5.03 15.39 6.15
CA GLN A 55 6.18 16.08 6.72
C GLN A 55 6.18 17.59 6.40
N LYS A 56 5.84 17.99 5.17
CA LYS A 56 5.81 19.41 4.77
C LYS A 56 4.69 20.19 5.46
N GLN A 57 3.53 19.57 5.66
CA GLN A 57 2.36 20.21 6.27
C GLN A 57 2.30 20.03 7.80
N GLY A 58 3.18 19.21 8.38
CA GLY A 58 3.10 18.81 9.78
C GLY A 58 1.87 17.96 10.09
N LEU A 59 1.36 17.23 9.09
CA LEU A 59 0.25 16.29 9.26
C LEU A 59 0.76 14.92 9.72
N VAL A 60 -0.12 14.20 10.40
CA VAL A 60 0.14 12.82 10.80
C VAL A 60 -0.04 11.91 9.58
N PHE A 61 0.96 11.06 9.33
CA PHE A 61 0.94 10.11 8.22
C PHE A 61 -0.04 8.95 8.47
N VAL A 62 0.06 8.33 9.65
CA VAL A 62 -0.88 7.28 10.10
C VAL A 62 -1.66 7.79 11.31
N PRO A 63 -2.97 8.09 11.19
CA PRO A 63 -3.76 8.63 12.30
C PRO A 63 -3.84 7.66 13.50
N ALA A 64 -3.76 6.35 13.27
CA ALA A 64 -3.70 5.35 14.32
C ALA A 64 -2.38 5.37 15.13
N HIS A 65 -1.28 5.81 14.51
CA HIS A 65 0.07 5.79 15.08
C HIS A 65 0.87 7.03 14.64
N PRO A 66 0.79 8.14 15.41
CA PRO A 66 1.41 9.40 15.01
C PRO A 66 2.94 9.39 15.03
N GLU A 67 3.55 8.46 15.76
CA GLU A 67 5.01 8.30 15.81
C GLU A 67 5.59 7.38 14.72
N ALA A 68 4.73 6.73 13.92
CA ALA A 68 5.18 5.80 12.89
C ALA A 68 5.89 6.54 11.74
N THR A 69 7.00 5.98 11.28
CA THR A 69 7.74 6.47 10.11
C THR A 69 7.65 5.47 8.97
N LEU A 70 7.96 5.91 7.74
CA LEU A 70 7.89 5.06 6.55
C LEU A 70 8.70 3.75 6.68
N ASN A 71 9.84 3.78 7.39
CA ASN A 71 10.71 2.61 7.57
C ASN A 71 10.22 1.62 8.64
N ASP A 72 9.31 2.02 9.53
CA ASP A 72 8.71 1.12 10.52
C ASP A 72 7.50 0.38 9.96
N ILE A 73 7.08 0.67 8.72
CA ILE A 73 5.86 0.09 8.14
C ILE A 73 6.17 -1.22 7.41
N VAL A 74 5.47 -2.29 7.81
CA VAL A 74 5.42 -3.56 7.09
C VAL A 74 4.10 -3.65 6.33
N TRP A 75 4.20 -3.76 5.01
CA TRP A 75 3.06 -3.83 4.11
C TRP A 75 2.56 -5.26 3.97
N LYS A 76 1.35 -5.52 4.45
CA LYS A 76 0.63 -6.79 4.26
C LYS A 76 -0.35 -6.66 3.12
N VAL A 77 -0.05 -7.26 1.98
CA VAL A 77 -0.96 -7.24 0.83
C VAL A 77 -1.97 -8.39 0.93
N ASN A 78 -3.25 -8.06 0.97
CA ASN A 78 -4.34 -9.02 0.89
C ASN A 78 -4.83 -9.12 -0.56
N ILE A 79 -4.43 -10.19 -1.24
CA ILE A 79 -4.78 -10.44 -2.65
C ILE A 79 -5.96 -11.42 -2.70
N PRO A 80 -7.12 -11.05 -3.27
CA PRO A 80 -8.26 -11.94 -3.36
C PRO A 80 -7.96 -13.10 -4.32
N LEU A 81 -8.51 -14.29 -4.05
CA LEU A 81 -8.25 -15.52 -4.82
C LEU A 81 -8.53 -15.38 -6.33
N ILE A 82 -9.44 -14.48 -6.70
CA ILE A 82 -9.79 -14.17 -8.09
C ILE A 82 -8.70 -13.39 -8.85
N ALA A 83 -7.80 -12.71 -8.14
CA ALA A 83 -6.66 -11.97 -8.70
C ALA A 83 -5.42 -12.85 -8.89
N ARG A 84 -5.53 -14.15 -8.61
CA ARG A 84 -4.44 -15.14 -8.66
C ARG A 84 -4.13 -15.62 -10.08
N ASP A 85 -4.90 -15.15 -11.06
CA ASP A 85 -4.65 -15.39 -12.48
C ASP A 85 -3.57 -14.39 -12.97
N ILE A 86 -2.60 -14.90 -13.73
CA ILE A 86 -1.51 -14.16 -14.39
C ILE A 86 -0.28 -13.84 -13.50
N GLY A 87 0.52 -14.88 -13.21
CA GLY A 87 2.00 -14.76 -13.20
C GLY A 87 2.72 -14.00 -12.08
N ILE A 88 2.04 -13.50 -11.04
CA ILE A 88 2.70 -12.81 -9.93
C ILE A 88 3.05 -13.82 -8.82
N THR A 89 4.32 -14.22 -8.74
CA THR A 89 4.87 -14.91 -7.57
C THR A 89 4.85 -13.94 -6.39
N VAL A 90 3.98 -14.22 -5.43
CA VAL A 90 3.76 -13.47 -4.17
C VAL A 90 5.02 -13.36 -3.27
N GLN A 91 6.19 -13.82 -3.74
CA GLN A 91 7.46 -13.82 -3.01
C GLN A 91 8.31 -12.56 -3.25
N GLU A 92 8.17 -11.84 -4.37
CA GLU A 92 9.09 -10.72 -4.68
C GLU A 92 8.69 -9.36 -4.07
N LEU A 93 7.47 -9.21 -3.57
CA LEU A 93 6.96 -7.89 -3.13
C LEU A 93 7.28 -7.57 -1.66
N LEU A 94 7.85 -8.54 -0.91
CA LEU A 94 8.19 -8.41 0.52
C LEU A 94 9.71 -8.38 0.79
N GLU A 95 10.58 -8.57 -0.21
CA GLU A 95 12.03 -8.78 -0.02
C GLU A 95 12.95 -7.71 -0.66
N LYS A 96 12.45 -6.53 -1.04
CA LYS A 96 13.30 -5.37 -1.38
C LYS A 96 12.82 -4.07 -0.79
#